data_AF-A0A819T9Z0-F1
#
_entry.id   AF-A0A819T9Z0-F1
#
_cell.length_a   1.000
_cell.length_b   1.000
_cell.length_c   1.000
_cell.angle_alpha   90.00
_cell.angle_beta   90.00
_cell.angle_gamma   90.00
#
_symmetry.space_group_name_H-M   'P 1'
#
loop_
_entity.id
_entity.type
_entity.pdbx_description
1 polymer ?
#
loop_
_entity_poly.entity_id
_entity_poly.type
_entity_poly.pdbx_seq_one_letter_code
_entity_poly.pdbx_strand_id
1 'polypeptide(L)'
;MSTITSTNETNFVIDNDEVKGRQIISKRIYQCGELIFQEQPLVLAQFEWNKLYKYYACEYCLYPLESCEQNVRRLCQDSSIIIPHSECDPNRNIDQQIVRCPKCNEMYCSIICYQQAMNNYHLTLCQSNENQNKDQLIRHIIDLWRTVHPPPETTSISLVLKIMAMLKQSNNRLLLLQELQKFSQGVQSENQQFYHKLLRKEFESQVEQLRYALEQFNEQYMQIVEFKWFLTSNGFRQLLALLGRNQQGIGTSSLAIWVKNCEALSIPQQAVAAAVVTSDISQFIDAIYTKIDDISGEFIDCEGSGLFKLQSC
;
A
#
# COMPACT_ATOMS: atom_id res chain seq x y z
N MET A 1 -22.98 17.60 1.30
CA MET A 1 -22.31 18.76 1.90
C MET A 1 -22.16 18.50 3.38
N SER A 2 -20.95 18.16 3.82
CA SER A 2 -20.56 18.11 5.23
C SER A 2 -19.11 18.57 5.28
N THR A 3 -18.98 19.89 5.42
CA THR A 3 -17.75 20.62 5.65
C THR A 3 -17.18 20.18 7.00
N ILE A 4 -16.10 19.41 7.02
CA ILE A 4 -15.29 19.22 8.22
C ILE A 4 -14.24 20.32 8.21
N THR A 5 -14.58 21.43 8.84
CA THR A 5 -13.61 22.31 9.48
C THR A 5 -13.54 21.91 10.94
N SER A 6 -12.42 21.34 11.40
CA SER A 6 -12.02 21.50 12.80
C SER A 6 -10.50 21.48 12.93
N THR A 7 -9.99 22.61 13.39
CA THR A 7 -8.75 22.76 14.15
C THR A 7 -8.69 21.68 15.23
N ASN A 8 -7.96 20.59 14.98
CA ASN A 8 -7.87 19.50 15.97
C ASN A 8 -6.69 19.77 16.90
N GLU A 9 -6.99 20.14 18.14
CA GLU A 9 -6.13 19.79 19.26
C GLU A 9 -5.95 18.27 19.24
N THR A 10 -4.79 17.82 18.80
CA THR A 10 -4.46 16.39 18.83
C THR A 10 -4.28 15.97 20.29
N ASN A 11 -4.85 14.81 20.65
CA ASN A 11 -4.67 14.14 21.94
C ASN A 11 -3.28 13.49 22.10
N PHE A 12 -2.33 13.92 21.27
CA PHE A 12 -0.94 13.51 21.28
C PHE A 12 -0.06 14.71 20.86
N VAL A 13 1.23 14.63 21.20
CA VAL A 13 2.28 15.52 20.69
C VAL A 13 3.26 14.72 19.84
N ILE A 14 3.89 15.40 18.87
CA ILE A 14 5.05 14.87 18.16
C ILE A 14 6.27 15.38 18.91
N ASP A 15 7.15 14.47 19.28
CA ASP A 15 8.41 14.77 19.95
C ASP A 15 9.57 14.13 19.15
N ASN A 16 10.79 14.62 19.34
CA ASN A 16 11.99 14.06 18.71
C ASN A 16 12.95 13.63 19.82
N ASP A 17 12.97 12.34 20.09
CA ASP A 17 13.90 11.71 21.02
C ASP A 17 15.30 11.63 20.38
N GLU A 18 16.34 11.92 21.16
CA GLU A 18 17.73 11.92 20.67
C GLU A 18 18.20 10.53 20.18
N VAL A 19 17.59 9.45 20.69
CA VAL A 19 17.97 8.06 20.39
C VAL A 19 16.97 7.40 19.46
N LYS A 20 15.67 7.53 19.74
CA LYS A 20 14.59 6.86 19.00
C LYS A 20 14.11 7.66 17.80
N GLY A 21 14.48 8.94 17.70
CA GLY A 21 14.01 9.83 16.66
C GLY A 21 12.58 10.30 16.93
N ARG A 22 11.80 10.45 15.86
CA ARG A 22 10.46 11.03 15.93
C ARG A 22 9.50 10.08 16.64
N GLN A 23 8.71 10.60 17.56
CA GLN A 23 7.75 9.80 18.35
C GLN A 23 6.43 10.52 18.55
N ILE A 24 5.36 9.74 18.74
CA ILE A 24 4.03 10.23 19.13
C ILE A 24 3.81 9.94 20.60
N ILE A 25 3.63 10.98 21.41
CA ILE A 25 3.39 10.87 22.85
C ILE A 25 1.94 11.24 23.14
N SER A 26 1.21 10.34 23.79
CA SER A 26 -0.17 10.60 24.19
C SER A 26 -0.26 11.70 25.26
N LYS A 27 -1.28 12.56 25.15
CA LYS A 27 -1.68 13.52 26.20
C LYS A 27 -2.74 12.95 27.16
N ARG A 28 -3.27 11.76 26.89
CA ARG A 28 -4.34 11.13 27.69
C ARG A 28 -4.18 9.61 27.79
N ILE A 29 -4.99 9.00 28.64
CA ILE A 29 -5.08 7.54 28.74
C ILE A 29 -6.10 7.04 27.70
N TYR A 30 -5.76 5.97 27.00
CA TYR A 30 -6.64 5.28 26.05
C TYR A 30 -7.09 3.94 26.63
N GLN A 31 -8.32 3.55 26.32
CA GLN A 31 -8.80 2.19 26.61
C GLN A 31 -8.39 1.21 25.51
N CYS A 32 -8.34 -0.08 25.84
CA CYS A 32 -8.12 -1.12 24.83
C CYS A 32 -9.22 -1.06 23.77
N GLY A 33 -8.83 -1.04 22.49
CA GLY A 33 -9.75 -0.91 21.36
C GLY A 33 -10.16 0.52 21.01
N GLU A 34 -9.71 1.54 21.75
CA GLU A 34 -9.99 2.94 21.42
C GLU A 34 -9.13 3.44 20.24
N LEU A 35 -9.77 4.12 19.29
CA LEU A 35 -9.08 4.76 18.17
C LEU A 35 -8.24 5.94 18.67
N ILE A 36 -6.92 5.85 18.52
CA ILE A 36 -6.00 6.94 18.87
C ILE A 36 -6.05 8.04 17.80
N PHE A 37 -5.76 7.69 16.55
CA PHE A 37 -5.91 8.54 15.39
C PHE A 37 -6.01 7.70 14.11
N GLN A 38 -6.48 8.33 13.03
CA GLN A 38 -6.49 7.77 11.69
C GLN A 38 -5.76 8.75 10.76
N GLU A 39 -4.98 8.20 9.84
CA GLU A 39 -4.21 8.99 8.88
C GLU A 39 -4.39 8.42 7.47
N GLN A 40 -4.39 9.31 6.48
CA GLN A 40 -4.23 8.93 5.08
C GLN A 40 -2.74 8.97 4.71
N PRO A 41 -2.21 7.94 4.03
CA PRO A 41 -0.82 7.94 3.63
C PRO A 41 -0.56 9.10 2.67
N LEU A 42 0.63 9.69 2.76
CA LEU A 42 1.12 10.66 1.78
C LEU A 42 1.18 10.03 0.39
N VAL A 43 1.65 8.78 0.33
CA VAL A 43 1.72 7.96 -0.87
C VAL A 43 1.69 6.49 -0.46
N LEU A 44 1.01 5.66 -1.23
CA LEU A 44 1.03 4.21 -1.08
C LEU A 44 1.21 3.52 -2.41
N ALA A 45 1.67 2.28 -2.38
CA ALA A 45 1.77 1.43 -3.55
C ALA A 45 1.59 -0.04 -3.16
N GLN A 46 0.90 -0.78 -4.02
CA GLN A 46 0.84 -2.24 -3.93
C GLN A 46 2.22 -2.82 -4.24
N PHE A 47 2.54 -3.96 -3.64
CA PHE A 47 3.73 -4.72 -3.96
C PHE A 47 3.69 -5.19 -5.43
N GLU A 48 4.84 -5.13 -6.10
CA GLU A 48 4.94 -5.47 -7.53
C GLU A 48 4.74 -6.97 -7.77
N TRP A 49 5.10 -7.80 -6.80
CA TRP A 49 4.76 -9.23 -6.84
C TRP A 49 3.27 -9.48 -6.63
N ASN A 50 2.63 -8.78 -5.69
CA ASN A 50 1.18 -8.88 -5.44
C ASN A 50 0.38 -8.49 -6.70
N LYS A 51 0.80 -7.40 -7.40
CA LYS A 51 0.26 -7.04 -8.72
C LYS A 51 0.48 -8.13 -9.77
N LEU A 52 1.70 -8.67 -9.88
CA LEU A 52 2.04 -9.71 -10.87
C LEU A 52 1.19 -10.98 -10.68
N TYR A 53 0.95 -11.36 -9.42
CA TYR A 53 0.11 -12.50 -9.04
C TYR A 53 -1.40 -12.18 -9.01
N LYS A 54 -1.82 -11.04 -9.57
CA LYS A 54 -3.22 -10.67 -9.79
C LYS A 54 -4.05 -10.51 -8.51
N TYR A 55 -3.43 -10.07 -7.43
CA TYR A 55 -4.18 -9.53 -6.30
C TYR A 55 -4.72 -8.17 -6.74
N TYR A 56 -6.03 -8.09 -6.95
CA TYR A 56 -6.63 -6.87 -7.48
C TYR A 56 -6.98 -5.93 -6.33
N ALA A 57 -6.33 -4.76 -6.32
CA ALA A 57 -6.52 -3.73 -5.32
C ALA A 57 -6.73 -2.37 -5.99
N CYS A 58 -7.44 -1.47 -5.30
CA CYS A 58 -7.57 -0.09 -5.75
C CYS A 58 -6.18 0.55 -5.80
N GLU A 59 -5.82 1.10 -6.95
CA GLU A 59 -4.48 1.65 -7.15
C GLU A 59 -4.16 2.84 -6.22
N TYR A 60 -5.20 3.54 -5.75
CA TYR A 60 -5.09 4.68 -4.84
C TYR A 60 -5.11 4.34 -3.36
N CYS A 61 -5.93 3.38 -2.92
CA CYS A 61 -6.16 3.11 -1.49
C CYS A 61 -5.89 1.66 -1.04
N LEU A 62 -5.46 0.79 -1.95
CA LEU A 62 -5.26 -0.65 -1.75
C LEU A 62 -6.50 -1.44 -1.33
N TYR A 63 -7.68 -0.84 -1.35
CA TYR A 63 -8.92 -1.57 -1.08
C TYR A 63 -9.08 -2.77 -2.04
N PRO A 64 -9.38 -3.98 -1.55
CA PRO A 64 -9.48 -5.16 -2.39
C PRO A 64 -10.63 -5.01 -3.39
N LEU A 65 -10.38 -5.37 -4.65
CA LEU A 65 -11.33 -5.27 -5.76
C LEU A 65 -11.92 -6.63 -6.16
N GLU A 66 -11.89 -7.57 -5.24
CA GLU A 66 -12.55 -8.88 -5.35
C GLU A 66 -13.62 -8.98 -4.26
N SER A 67 -14.75 -9.60 -4.59
CA SER A 67 -15.64 -10.16 -3.57
C SER A 67 -14.90 -11.19 -2.71
N CYS A 68 -15.40 -11.46 -1.50
CA CYS A 68 -14.89 -12.53 -0.65
C CYS A 68 -14.93 -13.87 -1.40
N GLU A 69 -16.01 -14.14 -2.16
CA GLU A 69 -16.15 -15.38 -2.92
C GLU A 69 -15.10 -15.49 -4.04
N GLN A 70 -14.89 -14.43 -4.84
CA GLN A 70 -13.84 -14.40 -5.86
C GLN A 70 -12.45 -14.61 -5.23
N ASN A 71 -12.19 -13.94 -4.10
CA ASN A 71 -10.93 -14.04 -3.36
C ASN A 71 -10.67 -15.46 -2.87
N VAL A 72 -11.64 -16.08 -2.20
CA VAL A 72 -11.54 -17.48 -1.70
C VAL A 72 -11.38 -18.46 -2.85
N ARG A 73 -12.20 -18.36 -3.92
CA ARG A 73 -12.07 -19.24 -5.09
C ARG A 73 -10.68 -19.18 -5.71
N ARG A 74 -10.09 -17.98 -5.79
CA ARG A 74 -8.72 -17.78 -6.29
C ARG A 74 -7.69 -18.41 -5.36
N LEU A 75 -7.74 -18.10 -4.06
CA LEU A 75 -6.76 -18.58 -3.07
C LEU A 75 -6.83 -20.10 -2.86
N CYS A 76 -8.02 -20.69 -2.97
CA CYS A 76 -8.22 -22.13 -2.88
C CYS A 76 -8.14 -22.86 -4.24
N GLN A 77 -7.93 -22.14 -5.34
CA GLN A 77 -8.00 -22.65 -6.72
C GLN A 77 -9.24 -23.54 -6.98
N ASP A 78 -10.39 -23.14 -6.44
CA ASP A 78 -11.62 -23.93 -6.47
C ASP A 78 -12.82 -23.07 -6.76
N SER A 79 -13.30 -23.13 -8.00
CA SER A 79 -14.47 -22.39 -8.47
C SER A 79 -15.81 -22.86 -7.91
N SER A 80 -15.85 -24.04 -7.26
CA SER A 80 -17.08 -24.60 -6.69
C SER A 80 -17.44 -24.02 -5.32
N ILE A 81 -16.50 -23.33 -4.66
CA ILE A 81 -16.74 -22.73 -3.35
C ILE A 81 -17.82 -21.65 -3.47
N ILE A 82 -18.78 -21.69 -2.55
CA ILE A 82 -19.81 -20.68 -2.36
C ILE A 82 -19.72 -20.21 -0.91
N ILE A 83 -19.62 -18.91 -0.69
CA ILE A 83 -19.53 -18.38 0.67
C ILE A 83 -20.93 -18.33 1.31
N PRO A 84 -21.10 -18.78 2.56
CA PRO A 84 -22.33 -18.52 3.30
C PRO A 84 -22.42 -17.03 3.65
N HIS A 85 -23.63 -16.55 3.97
CA HIS A 85 -23.86 -15.15 4.38
C HIS A 85 -23.19 -14.12 3.46
N SER A 86 -23.42 -14.22 2.15
CA SER A 86 -22.82 -13.30 1.16
C SER A 86 -23.24 -11.84 1.37
N GLU A 87 -24.28 -11.59 2.16
CA GLU A 87 -24.65 -10.26 2.66
C GLU A 87 -23.62 -9.63 3.62
N CYS A 88 -22.75 -10.43 4.24
CA CYS A 88 -21.65 -9.95 5.07
C CYS A 88 -20.44 -9.47 4.25
N ASP A 89 -20.41 -9.76 2.95
CA ASP A 89 -19.34 -9.32 2.07
C ASP A 89 -19.62 -7.90 1.56
N PRO A 90 -18.87 -6.86 2.00
CA PRO A 90 -19.05 -5.51 1.48
C PRO A 90 -18.71 -5.41 -0.02
N ASN A 91 -17.90 -6.35 -0.53
CA ASN A 91 -17.45 -6.41 -1.91
C ASN A 91 -18.33 -7.29 -2.81
N ARG A 92 -19.46 -7.81 -2.32
CA ARG A 92 -20.33 -8.70 -3.11
C ARG A 92 -20.73 -8.16 -4.49
N ASN A 93 -20.80 -6.82 -4.62
CA ASN A 93 -21.14 -6.11 -5.86
C ASN A 93 -20.01 -5.17 -6.32
N ILE A 94 -18.75 -5.46 -5.96
CA ILE A 94 -17.61 -4.58 -6.25
C ILE A 94 -17.44 -4.32 -7.76
N ASP A 95 -17.76 -5.30 -8.61
CA ASP A 95 -17.69 -5.18 -10.07
C ASP A 95 -18.54 -4.02 -10.64
N GLN A 96 -19.62 -3.65 -9.95
CA GLN A 96 -20.48 -2.52 -10.35
C GLN A 96 -19.91 -1.16 -9.93
N GLN A 97 -18.95 -1.14 -9.00
CA GLN A 97 -18.36 0.06 -8.42
C GLN A 97 -16.96 0.37 -8.97
N ILE A 98 -16.27 -0.64 -9.51
CA ILE A 98 -14.92 -0.49 -10.06
C ILE A 98 -14.93 0.57 -11.17
N VAL A 99 -14.11 1.60 -10.97
CA VAL A 99 -13.80 2.61 -11.98
C VAL A 99 -12.47 2.24 -12.63
N ARG A 100 -12.42 2.26 -13.96
CA ARG A 100 -11.21 1.99 -14.74
C ARG A 100 -10.72 3.26 -15.41
N CYS A 101 -9.41 3.49 -15.39
CA CYS A 101 -8.82 4.54 -16.22
C CYS A 101 -9.09 4.21 -17.70
N PRO A 102 -9.69 5.12 -18.49
CA PRO A 102 -10.03 4.84 -19.89
C PRO A 102 -8.80 4.68 -20.79
N LYS A 103 -7.61 5.08 -20.32
CA LYS A 103 -6.36 5.02 -21.09
C LYS A 103 -5.53 3.76 -20.82
N CYS A 104 -5.33 3.41 -19.54
CA CYS A 104 -4.44 2.32 -19.14
C CYS A 104 -5.17 1.16 -18.43
N ASN A 105 -6.49 1.26 -18.24
CA ASN A 105 -7.34 0.24 -17.60
C ASN A 105 -7.05 -0.04 -16.11
N GLU A 106 -6.20 0.78 -15.47
CA GLU A 106 -5.92 0.72 -14.03
C GLU A 106 -7.20 0.90 -13.21
N MET A 107 -7.32 0.17 -12.09
CA MET A 107 -8.57 0.01 -11.37
C MET A 107 -8.64 0.79 -10.05
N TYR A 108 -9.83 1.32 -9.77
CA TYR A 108 -10.14 2.10 -8.57
C TYR A 108 -11.45 1.63 -7.97
N CYS A 109 -11.55 1.60 -6.64
CA CYS A 109 -12.80 1.22 -5.96
C CYS A 109 -13.91 2.26 -6.11
N SER A 110 -13.57 3.49 -6.52
CA SER A 110 -14.54 4.57 -6.69
C SER A 110 -14.04 5.67 -7.62
N ILE A 111 -14.97 6.50 -8.09
CA ILE A 111 -14.65 7.70 -8.88
C ILE A 111 -13.80 8.70 -8.08
N ILE A 112 -14.00 8.77 -6.76
CA ILE A 112 -13.25 9.65 -5.86
C ILE A 112 -11.77 9.22 -5.84
N CYS A 113 -11.50 7.92 -5.66
CA CYS A 113 -10.14 7.37 -5.69
C CYS A 113 -9.47 7.60 -7.06
N TYR A 114 -10.20 7.40 -8.15
CA TYR A 114 -9.70 7.71 -9.49
C TYR A 114 -9.32 9.19 -9.63
N GLN A 115 -10.21 10.11 -9.23
CA GLN A 115 -9.95 11.56 -9.32
C GLN A 115 -8.78 11.99 -8.44
N GLN A 116 -8.66 11.44 -7.23
CA GLN A 116 -7.52 11.72 -6.34
C GLN A 116 -6.21 11.22 -6.94
N ALA A 117 -6.18 10.00 -7.50
CA ALA A 117 -5.01 9.48 -8.20
C ALA A 117 -4.65 10.35 -9.41
N MET A 118 -5.64 10.71 -10.25
CA MET A 118 -5.46 11.58 -11.41
C MET A 118 -4.81 12.92 -11.04
N ASN A 119 -5.29 13.57 -9.99
CA ASN A 119 -4.78 14.85 -9.53
C ASN A 119 -3.38 14.74 -8.92
N ASN A 120 -3.08 13.61 -8.26
CA ASN A 120 -1.83 13.47 -7.50
C ASN A 120 -0.67 12.89 -8.31
N TYR A 121 -0.88 11.83 -9.11
CA TYR A 121 0.24 11.17 -9.80
C TYR A 121 -0.13 10.42 -11.09
N HIS A 122 -1.39 9.99 -11.24
CA HIS A 122 -1.77 9.08 -12.31
C HIS A 122 -1.71 9.75 -13.67
N LEU A 123 -2.03 11.04 -13.79
CA LEU A 123 -1.93 11.74 -15.08
C LEU A 123 -0.52 11.63 -15.70
N THR A 124 0.52 11.66 -14.88
CA THR A 124 1.93 11.55 -15.29
C THR A 124 2.32 10.10 -15.55
N LEU A 125 1.95 9.18 -14.66
CA LEU A 125 2.34 7.77 -14.74
C LEU A 125 1.45 6.93 -15.65
N CYS A 126 0.30 7.45 -16.08
CA CYS A 126 -0.64 6.73 -16.92
C CYS A 126 0.07 6.16 -18.15
N GLN A 127 -0.02 4.84 -18.31
CA GLN A 127 0.51 4.11 -19.45
C GLN A 127 -0.51 4.13 -20.58
N SER A 128 -0.67 5.31 -21.17
CA SER A 128 -1.45 5.49 -22.38
C SER A 128 -0.58 5.11 -23.57
N ASN A 129 -1.16 4.49 -24.61
CA ASN A 129 -0.50 4.21 -25.88
C ASN A 129 0.07 5.46 -26.61
N GLU A 130 -0.02 6.64 -26.00
CA GLU A 130 0.51 7.92 -26.47
C GLU A 130 2.05 7.99 -26.34
N ASN A 131 2.66 7.29 -25.37
CA ASN A 131 4.12 7.31 -25.19
C ASN A 131 4.68 5.92 -24.79
N GLN A 132 4.75 5.04 -25.77
CA GLN A 132 5.22 3.66 -25.60
C GLN A 132 6.61 3.55 -24.98
N ASN A 133 7.52 4.50 -25.27
CA ASN A 133 8.88 4.49 -24.73
C ASN A 133 8.89 4.76 -23.22
N LYS A 134 8.06 5.71 -22.75
CA LYS A 134 7.87 5.95 -21.32
C LYS A 134 7.36 4.70 -20.61
N ASP A 135 6.38 4.04 -21.20
CA ASP A 135 5.73 2.86 -20.61
C ASP A 135 6.65 1.64 -20.60
N GLN A 136 7.50 1.49 -21.61
CA GLN A 136 8.58 0.50 -21.63
C GLN A 136 9.59 0.76 -20.51
N LEU A 137 9.97 2.02 -20.29
CA LEU A 137 10.93 2.37 -19.23
C LEU A 137 10.35 2.15 -17.82
N ILE A 138 9.08 2.48 -17.59
CA ILE A 138 8.40 2.17 -16.32
C ILE A 138 8.37 0.66 -16.08
N ARG A 139 8.02 -0.14 -17.09
CA ARG A 139 8.04 -1.61 -16.99
C ARG A 139 9.45 -2.13 -16.68
N HIS A 140 10.46 -1.60 -17.35
CA HIS A 140 11.85 -1.97 -17.10
C HIS A 140 12.29 -1.66 -15.66
N ILE A 141 11.90 -0.52 -15.10
CA ILE A 141 12.16 -0.17 -13.69
C ILE A 141 11.51 -1.19 -12.75
N ILE A 142 10.26 -1.58 -13.02
CA ILE A 142 9.54 -2.59 -12.22
C ILE A 142 10.19 -3.98 -12.36
N ASP A 143 10.65 -4.36 -13.56
CA ASP A 143 11.37 -5.61 -13.79
C ASP A 143 12.68 -5.65 -13.01
N LEU A 144 13.47 -4.57 -13.07
CA LEU A 144 14.70 -4.44 -12.28
C LEU A 144 14.41 -4.53 -10.79
N TRP A 145 13.35 -3.86 -10.31
CA TRP A 145 12.93 -3.93 -8.91
C TRP A 145 12.73 -5.37 -8.43
N ARG A 146 12.03 -6.20 -9.21
CA ARG A 146 11.80 -7.62 -8.86
C ARG A 146 13.08 -8.43 -8.76
N THR A 147 14.16 -8.02 -9.42
CA THR A 147 15.48 -8.67 -9.28
C THR A 147 16.22 -8.25 -8.00
N VAL A 148 15.95 -7.06 -7.49
CA VAL A 148 16.54 -6.52 -6.24
C VAL A 148 15.72 -6.98 -5.02
N HIS A 149 14.41 -7.13 -5.18
CA HIS A 149 13.49 -7.47 -4.10
C HIS A 149 12.65 -8.71 -4.40
N PRO A 150 13.22 -9.92 -4.29
CA PRO A 150 12.44 -11.14 -4.38
C PRO A 150 11.51 -11.27 -3.16
N PRO A 151 10.39 -12.02 -3.28
CA PRO A 151 9.45 -12.22 -2.18
C PRO A 151 10.13 -12.76 -0.89
N PRO A 152 9.57 -12.49 0.30
CA PRO A 152 8.49 -11.53 0.54
C PRO A 152 8.97 -10.10 0.30
N GLU A 153 8.13 -9.33 -0.39
CA GLU A 153 8.37 -7.92 -0.68
C GLU A 153 8.04 -7.11 0.57
N THR A 154 8.90 -6.15 0.92
CA THR A 154 8.69 -5.30 2.10
C THR A 154 8.26 -3.90 1.71
N THR A 155 8.64 -3.42 0.52
CA THR A 155 8.37 -2.07 0.00
C THR A 155 8.14 -2.14 -1.50
N SER A 156 7.72 -1.07 -2.16
CA SER A 156 7.53 -1.04 -3.62
C SER A 156 8.23 0.14 -4.29
N ILE A 157 8.88 -0.13 -5.43
CA ILE A 157 9.46 0.92 -6.28
C ILE A 157 8.41 1.91 -6.79
N SER A 158 7.15 1.47 -6.88
CA SER A 158 6.03 2.35 -7.26
C SER A 158 5.84 3.51 -6.28
N LEU A 159 6.31 3.42 -5.03
CA LEU A 159 6.36 4.57 -4.12
C LEU A 159 7.25 5.69 -4.69
N VAL A 160 8.44 5.35 -5.21
CA VAL A 160 9.36 6.31 -5.83
C VAL A 160 8.73 6.92 -7.08
N LEU A 161 8.18 6.08 -7.96
CA LEU A 161 7.54 6.55 -9.19
C LEU A 161 6.38 7.51 -8.89
N LYS A 162 5.55 7.18 -7.91
CA LYS A 162 4.45 8.04 -7.45
C LYS A 162 4.95 9.34 -6.84
N ILE A 163 5.97 9.31 -5.99
CA ILE A 163 6.56 10.53 -5.41
C ILE A 163 7.08 11.46 -6.51
N MET A 164 7.81 10.92 -7.49
CA MET A 164 8.28 11.70 -8.64
C MET A 164 7.08 12.30 -9.41
N ALA A 165 6.03 11.52 -9.67
CA ALA A 165 4.85 12.01 -10.36
C ALA A 165 4.07 13.07 -9.56
N MET A 166 4.00 12.92 -8.24
CA MET A 166 3.44 13.93 -7.34
C MET A 166 4.23 15.23 -7.38
N LEU A 167 5.57 15.16 -7.37
CA LEU A 167 6.41 16.35 -7.53
C LEU A 167 6.18 17.01 -8.90
N LYS A 168 6.03 16.21 -9.97
CA LYS A 168 5.79 16.75 -11.30
C LYS A 168 4.43 17.44 -11.42
N GLN A 169 3.36 16.83 -10.89
CA GLN A 169 1.98 17.33 -10.97
C GLN A 169 1.64 18.42 -9.96
N SER A 170 2.34 18.47 -8.83
CA SER A 170 1.99 19.39 -7.74
C SER A 170 2.23 20.85 -8.14
N ASN A 171 1.23 21.69 -7.86
CA ASN A 171 1.35 23.15 -7.92
C ASN A 171 2.16 23.71 -6.73
N ASN A 172 2.38 22.92 -5.67
CA ASN A 172 3.15 23.28 -4.50
C ASN A 172 4.21 22.21 -4.19
N ARG A 173 5.24 22.18 -5.03
CA ARG A 173 6.37 21.23 -4.92
C ARG A 173 7.13 21.40 -3.62
N LEU A 174 7.31 22.65 -3.17
CA LEU A 174 8.04 22.96 -1.96
C LEU A 174 7.42 22.31 -0.72
N LEU A 175 6.09 22.39 -0.57
CA LEU A 175 5.39 21.74 0.53
C LEU A 175 5.57 20.22 0.51
N LEU A 176 5.45 19.59 -0.67
CA LEU A 176 5.65 18.14 -0.79
C LEU A 176 7.09 17.74 -0.44
N LEU A 177 8.09 18.51 -0.88
CA LEU A 177 9.49 18.28 -0.51
C LEU A 177 9.73 18.43 0.99
N GLN A 178 9.13 19.44 1.62
CA GLN A 178 9.19 19.61 3.08
C GLN A 178 8.58 18.43 3.82
N GLU A 179 7.47 17.88 3.33
CA GLU A 179 6.87 16.67 3.89
C GLU A 179 7.78 15.45 3.71
N LEU A 180 8.40 15.30 2.54
CA LEU A 180 9.33 14.20 2.27
C LEU A 180 10.61 14.28 3.13
N GLN A 181 11.12 15.48 3.38
CA GLN A 181 12.29 15.70 4.25
C GLN A 181 12.05 15.30 5.70
N LYS A 182 10.79 15.30 6.18
CA LYS A 182 10.49 14.83 7.55
C LYS A 182 10.81 13.35 7.75
N PHE A 183 10.78 12.54 6.68
CA PHE A 183 11.17 11.12 6.74
C PHE A 183 12.70 10.92 6.74
N SER A 184 13.50 11.94 6.40
CA SER A 184 14.97 11.84 6.35
C SER A 184 15.66 12.28 7.64
N GLN A 185 14.96 12.92 8.59
CA GLN A 185 15.56 13.51 9.79
C GLN A 185 16.12 12.47 10.80
N GLY A 186 15.71 11.19 10.71
CA GLY A 186 16.23 10.10 11.55
C GLY A 186 17.40 9.29 10.96
N VAL A 187 17.92 9.66 9.79
CA VAL A 187 18.97 8.89 9.08
C VAL A 187 20.39 9.20 9.58
N GLN A 188 20.55 10.16 10.51
CA GLN A 188 21.86 10.70 10.91
C GLN A 188 22.65 9.87 11.94
N SER A 189 22.14 8.77 12.49
CA SER A 189 22.93 7.95 13.41
C SER A 189 23.95 7.10 12.64
N GLU A 190 25.24 7.39 12.83
CA GLU A 190 26.42 6.81 12.16
C GLU A 190 26.58 5.27 12.29
N ASN A 191 25.71 4.59 13.04
CA ASN A 191 25.66 3.12 13.12
C ASN A 191 24.74 2.52 12.04
N GLN A 192 25.10 2.73 10.78
CA GLN A 192 24.44 2.18 9.58
C GLN A 192 24.62 0.65 9.43
N GLN A 193 24.31 -0.14 10.46
CA GLN A 193 24.25 -1.61 10.35
C GLN A 193 22.86 -2.14 9.98
N PHE A 194 21.84 -1.28 9.91
CA PHE A 194 20.54 -1.65 9.33
C PHE A 194 20.59 -1.54 7.81
N TYR A 195 21.33 -2.46 7.17
CA TYR A 195 21.20 -2.70 5.75
C TYR A 195 19.82 -3.34 5.53
N HIS A 196 18.84 -2.51 5.15
CA HIS A 196 17.59 -3.01 4.58
C HIS A 196 17.93 -4.09 3.54
N LYS A 197 17.09 -5.14 3.38
CA LYS A 197 17.36 -6.30 2.48
C LYS A 197 17.90 -5.88 1.10
N LEU A 198 17.42 -4.74 0.60
CA LEU A 198 17.79 -4.09 -0.66
C LEU A 198 19.23 -3.54 -0.76
N LEU A 199 19.92 -3.31 0.37
CA LEU A 199 21.25 -2.70 0.42
C LEU A 199 22.37 -3.72 0.69
N ARG A 200 22.06 -5.01 0.62
CA ARG A 200 23.06 -6.09 0.73
C ARG A 200 23.99 -6.07 -0.48
N LYS A 201 25.25 -6.45 -0.27
CA LYS A 201 26.29 -6.48 -1.32
C LYS A 201 25.90 -7.32 -2.54
N GLU A 202 25.13 -8.38 -2.34
CA GLU A 202 24.64 -9.26 -3.41
C GLU A 202 23.73 -8.56 -4.44
N PHE A 203 23.08 -7.45 -4.06
CA PHE A 203 22.19 -6.68 -4.94
C PHE A 203 22.82 -5.39 -5.48
N GLU A 204 24.09 -5.12 -5.19
CA GLU A 204 24.73 -3.84 -5.51
C GLU A 204 24.68 -3.49 -7.00
N SER A 205 24.90 -4.48 -7.87
CA SER A 205 24.81 -4.26 -9.33
C SER A 205 23.40 -3.93 -9.78
N GLN A 206 22.40 -4.65 -9.27
CA GLN A 206 20.99 -4.49 -9.60
C GLN A 206 20.45 -3.17 -9.07
N VAL A 207 20.89 -2.74 -7.88
CA VAL A 207 20.58 -1.42 -7.31
C VAL A 207 21.11 -0.29 -8.19
N GLU A 208 22.34 -0.40 -8.70
CA GLU A 208 22.90 0.60 -9.63
C GLU A 208 22.18 0.62 -10.99
N GLN A 209 21.78 -0.54 -11.52
CA GLN A 209 20.96 -0.62 -12.73
C GLN A 209 19.60 0.06 -12.53
N LEU A 210 18.95 -0.20 -11.39
CA LEU A 210 17.68 0.42 -11.02
C LEU A 210 17.81 1.94 -10.89
N ARG A 211 18.89 2.42 -10.24
CA ARG A 211 19.21 3.84 -10.14
C ARG A 211 19.33 4.48 -11.51
N TYR A 212 20.10 3.85 -12.41
CA TYR A 212 20.33 4.37 -13.76
C TYR A 212 19.03 4.42 -14.58
N ALA A 213 18.17 3.41 -14.47
CA ALA A 213 16.85 3.42 -15.12
C ALA A 213 15.96 4.56 -14.58
N LEU A 214 15.96 4.82 -13.27
CA LEU A 214 15.26 5.96 -12.68
C LEU A 214 15.85 7.32 -13.10
N GLU A 215 17.17 7.40 -13.24
CA GLU A 215 17.87 8.58 -13.72
C GLU A 215 17.45 8.91 -15.17
N GLN A 216 17.49 7.91 -16.05
CA GLN A 216 16.98 8.05 -17.42
C GLN A 216 15.52 8.47 -17.46
N PHE A 217 14.68 7.87 -16.60
CA PHE A 217 13.27 8.23 -16.52
C PHE A 217 13.07 9.69 -16.09
N ASN A 218 13.88 10.17 -15.14
CA ASN A 218 13.87 11.57 -14.76
C ASN A 218 14.32 12.49 -15.90
N GLU A 219 15.42 12.18 -16.56
CA GLU A 219 15.95 13.04 -17.63
C GLU A 219 15.00 13.15 -18.83
N GLN A 220 14.45 12.03 -19.28
CA GLN A 220 13.63 11.97 -20.49
C GLN A 220 12.20 12.44 -20.26
N TYR A 221 11.62 12.12 -19.10
CA TYR A 221 10.18 12.31 -18.89
C TYR A 221 9.85 13.22 -17.73
N MET A 222 10.52 13.13 -16.58
CA MET A 222 10.03 13.82 -15.37
C MET A 222 10.60 15.23 -15.19
N GLN A 223 11.89 15.42 -15.50
CA GLN A 223 12.66 16.65 -15.42
C GLN A 223 12.60 17.33 -14.03
N ILE A 224 12.59 16.53 -12.97
CA ILE A 224 12.52 17.02 -11.59
C ILE A 224 13.93 17.31 -11.09
N VAL A 225 14.28 18.58 -10.99
CA VAL A 225 15.64 19.03 -10.61
C VAL A 225 15.94 18.65 -9.17
N GLU A 226 14.97 18.84 -8.28
CA GLU A 226 15.08 18.59 -6.85
C GLU A 226 15.27 17.10 -6.53
N PHE A 227 14.86 16.22 -7.43
CA PHE A 227 15.01 14.77 -7.27
C PHE A 227 16.40 14.25 -7.68
N LYS A 228 17.20 15.05 -8.42
CA LYS A 228 18.53 14.64 -8.90
C LYS A 228 19.48 14.21 -7.79
N TRP A 229 19.36 14.80 -6.60
CA TRP A 229 20.19 14.40 -5.45
C TRP A 229 20.01 12.92 -5.09
N PHE A 230 18.77 12.41 -5.15
CA PHE A 230 18.45 11.00 -4.90
C PHE A 230 18.88 10.06 -6.03
N LEU A 231 19.31 10.59 -7.18
CA LEU A 231 19.73 9.80 -8.33
C LEU A 231 21.25 9.58 -8.38
N THR A 232 22.01 10.14 -7.44
CA THR A 232 23.41 9.77 -7.20
C THR A 232 23.50 8.39 -6.54
N SER A 233 24.62 7.66 -6.67
CA SER A 233 24.76 6.33 -6.03
C SER A 233 24.49 6.37 -4.53
N ASN A 234 25.07 7.34 -3.81
CA ASN A 234 24.82 7.52 -2.38
C ASN A 234 23.37 7.97 -2.09
N GLY A 235 22.86 8.95 -2.85
CA GLY A 235 21.50 9.46 -2.69
C GLY A 235 20.43 8.41 -2.91
N PHE A 236 20.65 7.48 -3.86
CA PHE A 236 19.69 6.41 -4.14
C PHE A 236 19.66 5.38 -3.01
N ARG A 237 20.83 5.02 -2.45
CA ARG A 237 20.90 4.16 -1.27
C ARG A 237 20.21 4.80 -0.07
N GLN A 238 20.37 6.11 0.11
CA GLN A 238 19.64 6.87 1.13
C GLN A 238 18.13 6.88 0.88
N LEU A 239 17.68 7.00 -0.37
CA LEU A 239 16.27 6.90 -0.72
C LEU A 239 15.69 5.52 -0.37
N LEU A 240 16.38 4.44 -0.73
CA LEU A 240 15.95 3.07 -0.38
C LEU A 240 15.93 2.84 1.13
N ALA A 241 16.92 3.37 1.86
CA ALA A 241 16.94 3.32 3.32
C ALA A 241 15.77 4.11 3.94
N LEU A 242 15.46 5.29 3.39
CA LEU A 242 14.33 6.11 3.83
C LEU A 242 13.02 5.36 3.65
N LEU A 243 12.78 4.78 2.47
CA LEU A 243 11.57 3.99 2.23
C LEU A 243 11.50 2.79 3.14
N GLY A 244 12.58 2.02 3.24
CA GLY A 244 12.62 0.81 4.06
C GLY A 244 12.39 1.05 5.55
N ARG A 245 12.74 2.24 6.08
CA ARG A 245 12.56 2.59 7.49
C ARG A 245 11.23 3.26 7.81
N ASN A 246 10.71 4.08 6.89
CA ASN A 246 9.58 4.96 7.17
C ASN A 246 8.24 4.45 6.63
N GLN A 247 8.25 3.44 5.77
CA GLN A 247 7.01 2.87 5.28
C GLN A 247 6.29 2.08 6.38
N GLN A 248 4.99 1.92 6.19
CA GLN A 248 4.18 0.95 6.91
C GLN A 248 3.59 -0.05 5.93
N GLY A 249 3.59 -1.33 6.31
CA GLY A 249 2.93 -2.38 5.56
C GLY A 249 1.41 -2.21 5.59
N ILE A 250 0.76 -2.49 4.47
CA ILE A 250 -0.69 -2.46 4.31
C ILE A 250 -1.11 -3.82 3.79
N GLY A 251 -1.93 -4.54 4.56
CA GLY A 251 -2.58 -5.78 4.15
C GLY A 251 -4.10 -5.59 4.21
N THR A 252 -4.79 -5.92 3.12
CA THR A 252 -6.26 -5.85 3.07
C THR A 252 -6.83 -7.09 2.40
N SER A 253 -7.92 -7.64 2.93
CA SER A 253 -8.54 -8.86 2.42
C SER A 253 -10.06 -8.77 2.51
N SER A 254 -10.73 -9.13 1.42
CA SER A 254 -12.20 -9.25 1.41
C SER A 254 -12.67 -10.42 2.28
N LEU A 255 -11.91 -11.52 2.34
CA LEU A 255 -12.15 -12.63 3.27
C LEU A 255 -12.09 -12.17 4.73
N ALA A 256 -11.03 -11.45 5.13
CA ALA A 256 -10.89 -10.98 6.51
C ALA A 256 -12.04 -10.05 6.93
N ILE A 257 -12.49 -9.17 6.03
CA ILE A 257 -13.63 -8.28 6.31
C ILE A 257 -14.94 -9.07 6.41
N TRP A 258 -15.16 -10.04 5.52
CA TRP A 258 -16.33 -10.93 5.60
C TRP A 258 -16.36 -11.74 6.89
N VAL A 259 -15.23 -12.35 7.30
CA VAL A 259 -15.10 -13.08 8.58
C VAL A 259 -15.50 -12.18 9.75
N LYS A 260 -14.92 -10.98 9.83
CA LYS A 260 -15.25 -10.02 10.90
C LYS A 260 -16.74 -9.64 10.92
N ASN A 261 -17.36 -9.48 9.76
CA ASN A 261 -18.78 -9.16 9.66
C ASN A 261 -19.66 -10.36 10.07
N CYS A 262 -19.27 -11.57 9.70
CA CYS A 262 -19.90 -12.81 10.14
C CYS A 262 -19.80 -13.01 11.65
N GLU A 263 -18.65 -12.74 12.26
CA GLU A 263 -18.49 -12.77 13.72
C GLU A 263 -19.42 -11.78 14.44
N ALA A 264 -19.67 -10.62 13.83
CA ALA A 264 -20.61 -9.63 14.36
C ALA A 264 -22.08 -10.08 14.25
N LEU A 265 -22.43 -10.94 13.27
CA LEU A 265 -23.77 -11.55 13.18
C LEU A 265 -24.04 -12.57 14.28
N SER A 266 -23.02 -13.09 14.95
CA SER A 266 -23.14 -14.07 16.02
C SER A 266 -23.65 -13.48 17.35
N ILE A 267 -23.93 -12.16 17.40
CA ILE A 267 -24.34 -11.40 18.60
C ILE A 267 -25.84 -10.94 18.60
N PRO A 268 -26.83 -11.81 18.31
CA PRO A 268 -28.19 -11.63 18.85
C PRO A 268 -28.57 -12.68 19.90
N GLN A 269 -29.09 -12.20 21.03
CA GLN A 269 -29.56 -12.92 22.23
C GLN A 269 -30.77 -13.87 22.02
N GLN A 270 -30.75 -14.81 21.07
CA GLN A 270 -31.77 -15.88 20.97
C GLN A 270 -31.12 -17.26 20.66
N ALA A 271 -31.10 -18.12 21.68
CA ALA A 271 -29.92 -18.92 22.05
C ALA A 271 -29.88 -20.40 21.64
N VAL A 272 -30.50 -20.83 20.53
CA VAL A 272 -30.33 -22.24 20.07
C VAL A 272 -30.17 -22.39 18.57
N ALA A 273 -31.03 -21.75 17.76
CA ALA A 273 -30.91 -21.80 16.30
C ALA A 273 -29.68 -21.02 15.78
N ALA A 274 -29.34 -19.91 16.42
CA ALA A 274 -28.13 -19.15 16.11
C ALA A 274 -26.86 -19.95 16.42
N ALA A 275 -26.84 -20.75 17.50
CA ALA A 275 -25.66 -21.51 17.93
C ALA A 275 -25.22 -22.57 16.90
N VAL A 276 -26.17 -23.23 16.24
CA VAL A 276 -25.89 -24.23 15.19
C VAL A 276 -25.38 -23.55 13.91
N VAL A 277 -26.01 -22.45 13.49
CA VAL A 277 -25.56 -21.66 12.34
C VAL A 277 -24.16 -21.07 12.57
N THR A 278 -23.86 -20.64 13.80
CA THR A 278 -22.54 -20.13 14.16
C THR A 278 -21.47 -21.23 14.28
N SER A 279 -21.82 -22.46 14.68
CA SER A 279 -20.84 -23.55 14.66
C SER A 279 -20.50 -23.97 13.22
N ASP A 280 -21.49 -23.96 12.34
CA ASP A 280 -21.31 -24.31 10.93
C ASP A 280 -20.47 -23.26 10.19
N ILE A 281 -20.65 -21.97 10.50
CA ILE A 281 -19.85 -20.90 9.87
C ILE A 281 -18.40 -20.89 10.36
N SER A 282 -18.15 -21.09 11.66
CA SER A 282 -16.78 -21.18 12.17
C SER A 282 -16.03 -22.37 11.58
N GLN A 283 -16.68 -23.53 11.48
CA GLN A 283 -16.09 -24.70 10.82
C GLN A 283 -15.81 -24.45 9.33
N PHE A 284 -16.70 -23.74 8.64
CA PHE A 284 -16.46 -23.34 7.26
C PHE A 284 -15.26 -22.39 7.14
N ILE A 285 -15.16 -21.38 8.01
CA ILE A 285 -14.03 -20.43 8.05
C ILE A 285 -12.71 -21.18 8.27
N ASP A 286 -12.66 -22.08 9.26
CA ASP A 286 -11.47 -22.89 9.56
C ASP A 286 -11.08 -23.81 8.39
N ALA A 287 -12.06 -24.42 7.73
CA ALA A 287 -11.83 -25.26 6.55
C ALA A 287 -11.28 -24.44 5.37
N ILE A 288 -11.79 -23.23 5.16
CA ILE A 288 -11.27 -22.31 4.13
C ILE A 288 -9.84 -21.90 4.45
N TYR A 289 -9.53 -21.47 5.67
CA TYR A 289 -8.16 -21.07 6.03
C TYR A 289 -7.17 -22.23 5.92
N THR A 290 -7.55 -23.43 6.36
CA THR A 290 -6.73 -24.65 6.16
C THR A 290 -6.45 -24.87 4.68
N LYS A 291 -7.47 -24.79 3.82
CA LYS A 291 -7.31 -24.98 2.37
C LYS A 291 -6.49 -23.87 1.71
N ILE A 292 -6.60 -22.63 2.17
CA ILE A 292 -5.78 -21.51 1.70
C ILE A 292 -4.32 -21.74 2.07
N ASP A 293 -4.03 -22.16 3.31
CA ASP A 293 -2.67 -22.46 3.76
C ASP A 293 -2.04 -23.57 2.91
N ASP A 294 -2.79 -24.65 2.65
CA ASP A 294 -2.33 -25.77 1.82
C ASP A 294 -2.00 -25.39 0.36
N ILE A 295 -2.68 -24.38 -0.20
CA ILE A 295 -2.61 -24.06 -1.64
C ILE A 295 -1.82 -22.78 -1.92
N SER A 296 -2.05 -21.74 -1.13
CA SER A 296 -1.51 -20.38 -1.31
C SER A 296 -0.59 -19.94 -0.17
N GLY A 297 -0.53 -20.69 0.94
CA GLY A 297 0.27 -20.35 2.12
C GLY A 297 -0.13 -19.00 2.73
N GLU A 298 0.87 -18.23 3.16
CA GLU A 298 0.69 -16.97 3.88
C GLU A 298 0.21 -15.78 3.00
N PHE A 299 0.12 -15.95 1.67
CA PHE A 299 -0.22 -14.87 0.75
C PHE A 299 -1.73 -14.72 0.56
N ILE A 300 -2.40 -14.11 1.54
CA ILE A 300 -3.87 -13.98 1.54
C ILE A 300 -4.32 -12.57 1.10
N ASP A 301 -3.50 -11.57 1.42
CA ASP A 301 -3.88 -10.17 1.35
C ASP A 301 -3.53 -9.49 0.01
N CYS A 302 -4.29 -8.45 -0.31
CA CYS A 302 -3.81 -7.36 -1.15
C CYS A 302 -2.78 -6.56 -0.34
N GLU A 303 -1.51 -6.75 -0.66
CA GLU A 303 -0.39 -6.22 0.11
C GLU A 303 0.29 -5.04 -0.58
N GLY A 304 0.74 -4.10 0.24
CA GLY A 304 1.52 -2.97 -0.20
C GLY A 304 2.17 -2.24 0.96
N SER A 305 2.62 -1.04 0.66
CA SER A 305 3.24 -0.16 1.64
C SER A 305 2.87 1.29 1.39
N GLY A 306 2.92 2.10 2.44
CA GLY A 306 2.69 3.53 2.35
C GLY A 306 3.58 4.34 3.28
N LEU A 307 3.83 5.59 2.91
CA LEU A 307 4.46 6.57 3.79
C LEU A 307 3.37 7.37 4.50
N PHE A 308 3.37 7.30 5.82
CA PHE A 308 2.39 7.93 6.69
C PHE A 308 3.08 9.03 7.48
N LYS A 309 2.58 10.26 7.46
CA LYS A 309 3.29 11.39 8.04
C LYS A 309 3.38 11.28 9.55
N LEU A 310 2.42 10.66 10.23
CA LEU A 310 2.43 10.47 11.67
C LEU A 310 2.97 9.09 12.04
N GLN A 311 2.60 8.04 11.29
CA GLN A 311 3.05 6.67 11.60
C GLN A 311 4.49 6.36 11.14
N SER A 312 5.20 7.31 10.50
CA SER A 312 6.65 7.25 10.32
C SER A 312 7.36 7.75 11.59
N CYS A 313 7.53 6.86 12.56
CA CYS A 313 8.33 7.09 13.76
C CYS A 313 9.57 6.20 13.68
#